data_AF-A0A2I3CSH0-F1
#
_entry.id   AF-A0A2I3CSH0-F1
#
_cell.length_a   1.000
_cell.length_b   1.000
_cell.length_c   1.000
_cell.angle_alpha   90.00
_cell.angle_beta   90.00
_cell.angle_gamma   90.00
#
_symmetry.space_group_name_H-M   'P 1'
#
loop_
_entity.id
_entity.type
_entity.pdbx_description
1 polymer ?
#
loop_
_entity_poly.entity_id
_entity_poly.type
_entity_poly.pdbx_seq_one_letter_code
_entity_poly.pdbx_strand_id
1 'polypeptide(L)' 'MDEIIQWKDKTDLQRDAIIEQIAGEDSTHSCPECGTQAHCDIAAGKETCWCFTIETRNLPKPSANQLCLCRKCLEKKPVA' A
#
# COMPACT_ATOMS: atom_id res chain seq x y z
N MET A 1 -6.54 2.06 13.10
CA MET A 1 -7.07 0.93 12.29
C MET A 1 -8.30 1.44 11.55
N ASP A 2 -8.10 2.40 10.64
CA ASP A 2 -9.18 3.16 9.98
C ASP A 2 -9.84 2.41 8.82
N GLU A 3 -9.20 1.37 8.30
CA GLU A 3 -9.73 0.64 7.16
C GLU A 3 -10.97 -0.19 7.46
N ILE A 4 -11.11 -0.72 8.67
CA ILE A 4 -12.31 -1.47 9.07
C ILE A 4 -13.49 -0.51 9.24
N ILE A 5 -13.23 0.73 9.67
CA ILE A 5 -14.25 1.76 9.90
C ILE A 5 -14.75 2.33 8.57
N GLN A 6 -13.83 2.57 7.62
CA GLN A 6 -14.18 3.12 6.31
C GLN A 6 -14.68 2.08 5.29
N TRP A 7 -14.52 0.78 5.55
CA TRP A 7 -15.01 -0.26 4.65
C TRP A 7 -16.52 -0.15 4.38
N LYS A 8 -17.31 0.23 5.40
CA LYS A 8 -18.77 0.40 5.26
C LYS A 8 -19.13 1.52 4.29
N ASP A 9 -18.27 2.53 4.14
CA ASP A 9 -18.50 3.71 3.30
C ASP A 9 -17.96 3.54 1.87
N LYS A 10 -17.26 2.42 1.59
CA LYS A 10 -16.80 2.07 0.24
C LYS A 10 -17.88 1.32 -0.53
N THR A 11 -18.01 1.65 -1.82
CA THR A 11 -18.86 0.89 -2.75
C THR A 11 -18.27 -0.48 -3.03
N ASP A 12 -19.09 -1.42 -3.54
CA ASP A 12 -18.60 -2.76 -3.86
C ASP A 12 -17.45 -2.73 -4.88
N LEU A 13 -17.53 -1.85 -5.90
CA LEU A 13 -16.44 -1.64 -6.85
C LEU A 13 -15.13 -1.17 -6.18
N GLN A 14 -15.22 -0.29 -5.17
CA GLN A 14 -14.04 0.18 -4.44
C GLN A 14 -13.45 -0.92 -3.56
N ARG A 15 -14.29 -1.80 -3.02
CA ARG A 15 -13.85 -2.94 -2.22
C ARG A 15 -13.17 -3.99 -3.09
N ASP A 16 -13.76 -4.31 -4.24
CA ASP A 16 -13.20 -5.27 -5.19
C ASP A 16 -11.82 -4.82 -5.70
N ALA A 17 -11.68 -3.54 -6.07
CA ALA A 17 -10.37 -2.99 -6.46
C ALA A 17 -9.31 -3.11 -5.36
N ILE A 18 -9.68 -2.91 -4.08
CA ILE A 18 -8.75 -3.10 -2.95
C ILE A 18 -8.39 -4.58 -2.79
N ILE A 19 -9.35 -5.49 -2.98
CA ILE A 19 -9.10 -6.95 -2.92
C ILE A 19 -8.13 -7.37 -4.01
N GLU A 20 -8.32 -6.92 -5.25
CA GLU A 20 -7.42 -7.20 -6.39
C GLU A 20 -6.00 -6.70 -6.13
N GLN A 21 -5.85 -5.49 -5.58
CA GLN A 21 -4.56 -4.93 -5.17
C GLN A 21 -3.87 -5.74 -4.07
N ILE A 22 -4.64 -6.26 -3.10
CA ILE A 22 -4.11 -7.09 -2.01
C ILE A 22 -3.77 -8.50 -2.51
N ALA A 23 -4.55 -9.04 -3.45
CA ALA A 23 -4.30 -10.32 -4.10
C ALA A 23 -3.05 -10.27 -4.99
N GLY A 24 -2.68 -9.07 -5.47
CA GLY A 24 -1.52 -8.83 -6.33
C GLY A 24 -1.87 -8.83 -7.82
N GLU A 25 -3.15 -8.91 -8.18
CA GLU A 25 -3.60 -8.87 -9.58
C GLU A 25 -3.34 -7.50 -10.21
N ASP A 26 -3.46 -6.42 -9.42
CA ASP A 26 -3.05 -5.06 -9.78
C ASP A 26 -1.75 -4.71 -9.05
N SER A 27 -0.66 -4.56 -9.82
CA SER A 27 0.69 -4.37 -9.28
C SER A 27 1.50 -3.39 -10.12
N THR A 28 2.29 -2.57 -9.43
CA THR A 28 3.20 -1.59 -10.07
C THR A 28 4.66 -2.03 -10.00
N HIS A 29 5.02 -2.83 -9.01
CA HIS A 29 6.39 -3.31 -8.82
C HIS A 29 6.42 -4.54 -7.89
N SER A 30 7.56 -5.21 -7.81
CA SER A 30 7.83 -6.21 -6.79
C SER A 30 8.35 -5.55 -5.52
N CYS A 31 7.81 -5.94 -4.37
CA CYS A 31 8.25 -5.49 -3.05
C CYS A 31 9.73 -5.81 -2.85
N PRO A 32 10.59 -4.83 -2.54
CA PRO A 32 12.03 -5.06 -2.40
C PRO A 32 12.42 -5.90 -1.18
N GLU A 33 11.50 -6.13 -0.24
CA GLU A 33 11.76 -6.90 0.98
C GLU A 33 11.37 -8.38 0.88
N CYS A 34 10.27 -8.70 0.21
CA CYS A 34 9.74 -10.06 0.14
C CYS A 34 9.51 -10.58 -1.29
N GLY A 35 9.72 -9.75 -2.30
CA GLY A 35 9.58 -10.11 -3.72
C GLY A 35 8.14 -10.24 -4.22
N THR A 36 7.13 -10.17 -3.35
CA THR A 36 5.72 -10.24 -3.76
C THR A 36 5.30 -8.99 -4.51
N GLN A 37 4.20 -9.07 -5.25
CA GLN A 37 3.61 -7.89 -5.91
C GLN A 37 3.21 -6.81 -4.90
N ALA A 38 3.41 -5.56 -5.30
CA ALA A 38 3.11 -4.37 -4.53
C ALA A 38 2.48 -3.30 -5.41
N HIS A 39 1.46 -2.64 -4.88
CA HIS A 39 0.76 -1.57 -5.55
C HIS A 39 1.09 -0.20 -4.95
N CYS A 40 1.38 0.76 -5.82
CA CYS A 40 1.58 2.16 -5.47
C CYS A 40 0.73 3.02 -6.41
N ASP A 41 -0.33 3.62 -5.87
CA ASP A 41 -1.25 4.43 -6.67
C ASP A 41 -0.58 5.66 -7.28
N ILE A 42 0.47 6.22 -6.65
CA ILE A 42 1.26 7.32 -7.23
C ILE A 42 2.01 6.84 -8.49
N ALA A 43 2.61 5.66 -8.44
CA ALA A 43 3.27 5.07 -9.60
C ALA A 43 2.28 4.71 -10.72
N ALA A 44 1.04 4.38 -10.35
CA ALA A 44 -0.07 4.19 -11.28
C ALA A 44 -0.71 5.50 -11.80
N GLY A 45 -0.15 6.67 -11.44
CA GLY A 45 -0.60 7.98 -11.93
C GLY A 45 -1.77 8.61 -11.18
N LYS A 46 -2.12 8.10 -9.98
CA LYS A 46 -3.13 8.71 -9.11
C LYS A 46 -2.48 9.72 -8.14
N GLU A 47 -3.31 10.57 -7.53
CA GLU A 47 -2.85 11.63 -6.62
C GLU A 47 -2.67 11.15 -5.17
N THR A 48 -3.31 10.04 -4.79
CA THR A 48 -3.31 9.52 -3.41
C THR A 48 -2.93 8.04 -3.39
N CYS A 49 -2.20 7.61 -2.36
CA CYS A 49 -1.87 6.20 -2.14
C CYS A 49 -2.46 5.68 -0.84
N TRP A 50 -2.80 4.39 -0.81
CA TRP A 50 -3.26 3.69 0.40
C TRP A 50 -2.30 3.88 1.59
N CYS A 51 -0.99 4.01 1.34
CA CYS A 51 -0.01 4.17 2.41
C CYS A 51 -0.05 5.57 3.07
N PHE A 52 -0.82 6.51 2.54
CA PHE A 52 -0.97 7.85 3.15
C PHE A 52 -1.94 7.85 4.33
N THR A 53 -2.81 6.83 4.43
CA THR A 53 -3.78 6.71 5.52
C THR A 53 -3.27 5.84 6.67
N ILE A 54 -2.11 5.20 6.52
CA ILE A 54 -1.51 4.42 7.60
C ILE A 54 -0.65 5.32 8.49
N GLU A 55 -0.52 4.92 9.75
CA GLU A 55 0.39 5.54 10.69
C GLU A 55 1.83 5.49 10.18
N THR A 56 2.54 6.61 10.30
CA THR A 56 3.91 6.77 9.81
C THR A 56 4.84 5.72 10.41
N ARG A 57 5.55 5.00 9.55
CA ARG A 57 6.53 3.99 9.95
C ARG A 57 7.92 4.60 10.02
N ASN A 58 8.71 4.15 10.98
CA ASN A 58 10.11 4.52 11.11
C ASN A 58 10.92 3.78 10.04
N LEU A 59 11.01 4.40 8.86
CA LEU A 59 11.74 3.92 7.71
C LEU A 59 13.06 4.69 7.55
N PRO A 60 14.12 4.05 7.03
CA PRO A 60 15.32 4.77 6.64
C PRO A 60 14.98 5.83 5.59
N LYS A 61 15.79 6.90 5.55
CA LYS A 61 15.62 8.01 4.62
C LYS A 61 15.52 7.48 3.18
N PRO A 62 14.44 7.81 2.45
CA PRO A 62 14.24 7.28 1.11
C PRO A 62 15.37 7.76 0.17
N SER A 63 15.90 6.82 -0.61
CA SER A 63 16.79 7.12 -1.74
C SER A 63 15.97 7.43 -3.00
N ALA A 64 16.59 8.08 -3.99
CA ALA A 64 15.91 8.54 -5.20
C ALA A 64 15.20 7.43 -6.00
N ASN A 65 15.57 6.16 -5.80
CA ASN A 65 15.03 5.00 -6.49
C ASN A 65 14.38 4.00 -5.52
N GLN A 66 14.04 4.43 -4.30
CA GLN A 66 13.44 3.53 -3.31
C GLN A 66 12.00 3.17 -3.71
N LEU A 67 11.76 1.89 -3.96
CA LEU A 67 10.43 1.35 -4.19
C LEU A 67 9.65 1.22 -2.87
N CYS A 68 8.32 1.29 -2.97
CA CYS A 68 7.44 1.09 -1.83
C CYS A 68 7.51 -0.37 -1.31
N LEU A 69 7.17 -0.57 -0.05
CA LEU A 69 6.98 -1.90 0.51
C LEU A 69 5.52 -2.34 0.28
N CYS A 70 5.30 -3.66 0.12
CA CYS A 70 3.94 -4.18 0.19
C CYS A 70 3.35 -3.96 1.59
N ARG A 71 2.02 -3.97 1.66
CA ARG A 71 1.26 -3.78 2.90
C ARG A 71 1.78 -4.61 4.08
N LYS A 72 1.99 -5.92 3.86
CA LYS A 72 2.47 -6.86 4.88
C LYS A 72 3.87 -6.52 5.39
N CYS A 73 4.77 -6.05 4.54
CA CYS A 73 6.13 -5.67 4.93
C CYS A 73 6.14 -4.31 5.65
N LEU A 74 5.31 -3.37 5.18
CA LEU A 74 5.18 -2.06 5.80
C LEU A 74 4.59 -2.15 7.21
N GLU A 75 3.59 -3.01 7.42
CA GLU A 75 2.98 -3.25 8.73
C GLU A 75 3.93 -3.85 9.78
N LYS A 76 4.98 -4.56 9.34
CA LYS A 76 6.03 -5.10 10.22
C LYS A 76 7.05 -4.06 10.66
N LYS A 77 7.06 -2.87 10.05
CA LYS A 77 8.00 -1.81 10.43
C LYS A 77 7.59 -1.18 11.75
N PRO A 78 8.55 -0.77 12.59
CA PRO A 78 8.22 -0.04 13.80
C PRO A 78 7.46 1.24 13.46
N VAL A 79 6.45 1.57 14.27
CA VAL A 79 5.78 2.88 14.22
C VAL A 79 6.76 3.95 14.74
N ALA A 80 6.66 5.16 14.18
CA ALA A 80 7.53 6.28 14.50
C ALA A 80 7.09 7.02 15.77
#